data_AF-A0A379S8P4-F1
#
_entry.id   AF-A0A379S8P4-F1
#
_cell.length_a   1.000
_cell.length_b   1.000
_cell.length_c   1.000
_cell.angle_alpha   90.00
_cell.angle_beta   90.00
_cell.angle_gamma   90.00
#
_symmetry.space_group_name_H-M   'P 1'
#
loop_
_entity.id
_entity.type
_entity.pdbx_description
1 polymer ?
#
loop_
_entity_poly.entity_id
_entity_poly.type
_entity_poly.pdbx_seq_one_letter_code
_entity_poly.pdbx_strand_id
1 'polypeptide(L)'
;MTNLPKFSLALLHPRYWLTWLGIGTLWLVVQLPYPVIYKLGCTLGHLARRVMKRRAKIAYRNLELCFPEMSAQERHTMVVKNFESVGMGVMETGMAWFWPIGE
;
A
#
# COMPACT_ATOMS: atom_id res chain seq x y z
N MET A 1 36.32 -8.99 -5.09
CA MET A 1 35.73 -9.54 -3.86
C MET A 1 34.61 -8.60 -3.42
N THR A 2 33.37 -9.01 -3.56
CA THR A 2 32.20 -8.23 -3.13
C THR A 2 32.18 -8.18 -1.60
N ASN A 3 32.36 -7.00 -1.02
CA ASN A 3 32.15 -6.79 0.41
C ASN A 3 30.65 -6.86 0.69
N LEU A 4 30.17 -8.02 1.10
CA LEU A 4 28.79 -8.17 1.53
C LEU A 4 28.62 -7.49 2.90
N PRO A 5 27.56 -6.70 3.09
CA PRO A 5 27.26 -6.12 4.38
C PRO A 5 27.08 -7.24 5.40
N LYS A 6 27.89 -7.23 6.46
CA LYS A 6 27.74 -8.17 7.58
C LYS A 6 26.59 -7.70 8.45
N PHE A 7 25.68 -8.61 8.79
CA PHE A 7 24.62 -8.32 9.76
C PHE A 7 25.26 -7.87 11.07
N SER A 8 24.89 -6.67 11.53
CA SER A 8 25.38 -6.11 12.79
C SER A 8 24.27 -6.20 13.83
N LEU A 9 24.62 -6.72 15.01
CA LEU A 9 23.71 -6.77 16.17
C LEU A 9 23.20 -5.38 16.59
N ALA A 10 23.86 -4.30 16.15
CA ALA A 10 23.36 -2.94 16.32
C ALA A 10 21.98 -2.70 15.67
N LEU A 11 21.61 -3.48 14.64
CA LEU A 11 20.31 -3.41 13.99
C LEU A 11 19.16 -3.96 14.86
N LEU A 12 19.47 -4.67 15.95
CA LEU A 12 18.50 -5.17 16.92
C LEU A 12 18.28 -4.21 18.10
N HIS A 13 18.96 -3.05 18.11
CA HIS A 13 18.81 -2.05 19.16
C HIS A 13 17.35 -1.59 19.28
N PRO A 14 16.84 -1.27 20.48
CA PRO A 14 15.44 -0.85 20.71
C PRO A 14 14.93 0.27 19.79
N ARG A 15 15.86 1.09 19.27
CA ARG A 15 15.59 2.12 18.27
C ARG A 15 14.94 1.58 16.98
N TYR A 16 15.26 0.35 16.58
CA TYR A 16 14.78 -0.27 15.35
C TYR A 16 13.61 -1.23 15.56
N TRP A 17 13.14 -1.42 16.80
CA TRP A 17 12.06 -2.36 17.08
C TRP A 17 10.75 -2.00 16.38
N LEU A 18 10.44 -0.71 16.21
CA LEU A 18 9.26 -0.30 15.45
C LEU A 18 9.36 -0.72 13.98
N THR A 19 10.54 -0.64 13.39
CA THR A 19 10.80 -1.09 12.02
C THR A 19 10.64 -2.61 11.92
N TRP A 20 11.24 -3.37 12.85
CA TRP A 20 11.09 -4.82 12.91
C TRP A 20 9.65 -5.26 13.13
N LEU A 21 8.90 -4.55 13.99
CA LEU A 21 7.47 -4.78 14.19
C LEU A 21 6.68 -4.56 12.90
N GLY A 22 6.97 -3.49 12.16
CA GLY A 22 6.34 -3.19 10.88
C GLY A 22 6.63 -4.27 9.84
N ILE A 23 7.89 -4.69 9.72
CA ILE A 23 8.31 -5.78 8.83
C ILE A 23 7.61 -7.09 9.21
N GLY A 24 7.62 -7.46 10.50
CA GLY A 24 6.97 -8.67 10.99
C GLY A 24 5.46 -8.67 10.76
N THR A 25 4.82 -7.51 10.93
CA THR A 25 3.38 -7.34 10.66
C THR A 25 3.09 -7.49 9.17
N LEU A 26 3.90 -6.87 8.30
CA LEU A 26 3.75 -7.01 6.85
C LEU A 26 3.93 -8.47 6.41
N TRP A 27 4.93 -9.15 6.97
CA TRP A 27 5.15 -10.57 6.72
C TRP A 27 3.94 -11.42 7.13
N LEU A 28 3.38 -11.20 8.34
CA LEU A 28 2.18 -11.91 8.79
C LEU A 28 0.96 -11.65 7.90
N VAL A 29 0.76 -10.41 7.45
CA VAL A 29 -0.36 -10.04 6.58
C VAL A 29 -0.26 -10.74 5.22
N VAL A 30 0.93 -10.86 4.65
CA VAL A 30 1.16 -11.48 3.34
C VAL A 30 0.95 -13.00 3.35
N GLN A 31 1.05 -13.66 4.51
CA GLN A 31 0.74 -15.10 4.65
C GLN A 31 -0.77 -15.40 4.61
N LEU A 32 -1.64 -14.37 4.67
CA LEU A 32 -3.09 -14.57 4.65
C LEU A 32 -3.58 -14.97 3.24
N PRO A 33 -4.75 -15.62 3.13
CA PRO A 33 -5.37 -15.90 1.84
C PRO A 33 -5.62 -14.61 1.04
N TYR A 34 -5.40 -14.66 -0.29
CA TYR A 34 -5.55 -13.51 -1.18
C TYR A 34 -6.87 -12.71 -0.99
N PRO A 35 -8.06 -13.33 -0.81
CA PRO A 35 -9.30 -12.57 -0.61
C PRO A 35 -9.28 -11.71 0.66
N VAL A 36 -8.56 -12.12 1.70
CA VAL A 36 -8.40 -11.34 2.95
C VAL A 36 -7.47 -10.17 2.69
N ILE A 37 -6.34 -10.41 2.04
CA ILE A 37 -5.39 -9.35 1.69
C ILE A 37 -6.04 -8.31 0.78
N TYR A 38 -6.85 -8.75 -0.18
CA TYR A 38 -7.61 -7.88 -1.05
C TYR A 38 -8.54 -6.95 -0.27
N LYS A 39 -9.32 -7.50 0.67
CA LYS A 39 -10.19 -6.69 1.55
C LYS A 39 -9.39 -5.72 2.41
N LEU A 40 -8.23 -6.13 2.94
CA LEU A 40 -7.34 -5.27 3.72
C LEU A 40 -6.79 -4.12 2.87
N GLY A 41 -6.38 -4.38 1.63
CA GLY A 41 -5.89 -3.36 0.71
C GLY A 41 -6.98 -2.36 0.33
N CYS A 42 -8.18 -2.82 -0.01
CA CYS A 42 -9.31 -1.92 -0.32
C CYS A 42 -9.70 -1.07 0.90
N THR A 43 -9.80 -1.66 2.09
CA THR A 43 -10.12 -0.92 3.32
C THR A 43 -9.03 0.10 3.68
N LEU A 44 -7.75 -0.26 3.50
CA LEU A 44 -6.64 0.67 3.62
C LEU A 44 -6.76 1.84 2.63
N GLY A 45 -7.14 1.56 1.38
CA GLY A 45 -7.42 2.57 0.36
C GLY A 45 -8.54 3.53 0.76
N HIS A 46 -9.66 3.01 1.26
CA HIS A 46 -10.76 3.84 1.76
C HIS A 46 -10.34 4.71 2.96
N LEU A 47 -9.55 4.16 3.88
CA LEU A 47 -9.03 4.91 5.02
C LEU A 47 -8.05 5.99 4.57
N ALA A 48 -7.14 5.66 3.66
CA ALA A 48 -6.18 6.59 3.05
C ALA A 48 -6.91 7.75 2.36
N ARG A 49 -8.03 7.49 1.67
CA ARG A 49 -8.86 8.56 1.08
C ARG A 49 -9.39 9.54 2.13
N ARG A 50 -9.79 9.04 3.31
CA ARG A 50 -10.33 9.86 4.41
C ARG A 50 -9.25 10.66 5.15
N VAL A 51 -8.07 10.05 5.34
CA VAL A 51 -6.93 10.67 6.03
C VAL A 51 -6.19 11.65 5.11
N MET A 52 -5.92 11.25 3.87
CA MET A 52 -5.16 12.02 2.88
C MET A 52 -6.06 12.94 2.03
N LYS A 53 -6.89 13.77 2.68
CA LYS A 53 -7.88 14.64 2.02
C LYS A 53 -7.28 15.51 0.91
N ARG A 54 -6.05 15.99 1.07
CA ARG A 54 -5.32 16.76 0.05
C ARG A 54 -5.08 15.94 -1.21
N ARG A 55 -4.65 14.67 -1.07
CA ARG A 55 -4.43 13.76 -2.20
C ARG A 55 -5.75 13.43 -2.90
N ALA A 56 -6.81 13.23 -2.14
CA ALA A 56 -8.15 13.03 -2.71
C ALA A 56 -8.60 14.23 -3.53
N LYS A 57 -8.45 15.46 -3.01
CA LYS A 57 -8.78 16.70 -3.75
C LYS A 57 -8.01 16.83 -5.06
N ILE A 58 -6.73 16.47 -5.06
CA ILE A 58 -5.90 16.47 -6.28
C ILE A 58 -6.45 15.45 -7.29
N ALA A 59 -6.78 14.23 -6.86
CA ALA A 59 -7.35 13.22 -7.74
C ALA A 59 -8.67 13.68 -8.38
N TYR A 60 -9.58 14.29 -7.60
CA TYR A 60 -10.80 14.89 -8.14
C TYR A 60 -10.49 15.97 -9.17
N ARG A 61 -9.59 16.90 -8.85
CA ARG A 61 -9.26 18.00 -9.77
C ARG A 61 -8.65 17.48 -11.07
N ASN A 62 -7.79 16.48 -11.00
CA ASN A 62 -7.21 15.85 -12.18
C ASN A 62 -8.30 15.19 -13.04
N LEU A 63 -9.26 14.48 -12.43
CA LEU A 63 -10.36 13.86 -13.18
C LEU A 63 -11.33 14.89 -13.78
N GLU A 64 -11.60 16.00 -13.09
CA GLU A 64 -12.38 17.11 -13.66
C GLU A 64 -11.71 17.72 -14.90
N LEU A 65 -10.39 17.89 -14.85
CA LEU A 65 -9.62 18.49 -15.94
C LEU A 65 -9.43 17.51 -17.11
N CYS A 66 -9.13 16.24 -16.83
CA CYS A 66 -8.86 15.24 -17.86
C CYS A 66 -10.14 14.63 -18.45
N PHE A 67 -11.24 14.58 -17.69
CA PHE A 67 -12.50 13.96 -18.10
C PHE A 67 -13.70 14.88 -17.82
N PRO A 68 -13.78 16.04 -18.52
CA PRO A 68 -14.85 17.02 -18.32
C PRO A 68 -16.26 16.47 -18.62
N GLU A 69 -16.36 15.48 -19.50
CA GLU A 69 -17.63 14.84 -19.89
C GLU A 69 -18.19 13.86 -18.84
N MET A 70 -17.36 13.36 -17.92
CA MET A 70 -17.81 12.44 -16.87
C MET A 70 -18.67 13.15 -15.83
N SER A 71 -19.74 12.51 -15.40
CA SER A 71 -20.55 12.99 -14.28
C SER A 71 -19.77 13.00 -12.96
N ALA A 72 -20.22 13.80 -12.00
CA ALA A 72 -19.61 13.86 -10.67
C ALA A 72 -19.60 12.49 -9.97
N GLN A 73 -20.62 11.66 -10.21
CA GLN A 73 -20.73 10.33 -9.61
C GLN A 73 -19.73 9.34 -10.21
N GLU A 74 -19.51 9.39 -11.53
CA GLU A 74 -18.50 8.56 -12.20
C GLU A 74 -17.10 8.95 -11.75
N ARG A 75 -16.81 10.25 -11.65
CA ARG A 75 -15.54 10.75 -11.11
C ARG A 75 -15.34 10.28 -9.66
N HIS A 76 -16.37 10.36 -8.81
CA HIS A 76 -16.29 9.83 -7.44
C HIS A 76 -15.92 8.35 -7.42
N THR A 77 -16.60 7.54 -8.23
CA THR A 77 -16.36 6.11 -8.33
C THR A 77 -14.94 5.81 -8.77
N MET A 78 -14.42 6.56 -9.75
CA MET A 78 -13.04 6.42 -10.23
C MET A 78 -12.01 6.83 -9.17
N VAL A 79 -12.27 7.90 -8.39
CA VAL A 79 -11.41 8.24 -7.24
C VAL A 79 -11.43 7.12 -6.21
N VAL A 80 -12.60 6.55 -5.87
CA VAL A 80 -12.68 5.44 -4.91
C VAL A 80 -11.80 4.27 -5.36
N LYS A 81 -11.98 3.82 -6.60
CA LYS A 81 -11.20 2.73 -7.19
C LYS A 81 -9.70 3.03 -7.22
N ASN A 82 -9.32 4.27 -7.56
CA ASN A 82 -7.92 4.68 -7.54
C ASN A 82 -7.30 4.52 -6.14
N PHE A 83 -8.01 4.94 -5.09
CA PHE A 83 -7.53 4.77 -3.72
C PHE A 83 -7.51 3.30 -3.27
N GLU A 84 -8.48 2.49 -3.69
CA GLU A 84 -8.44 1.03 -3.48
C GLU A 84 -7.19 0.41 -4.13
N SER A 85 -6.86 0.79 -5.37
CA SER A 85 -5.64 0.36 -6.06
C SER A 85 -4.37 0.82 -5.32
N VAL A 86 -4.35 2.04 -4.78
CA VAL A 86 -3.22 2.53 -3.96
C VAL A 86 -3.05 1.69 -2.69
N GLY A 87 -4.16 1.35 -2.02
CA GLY A 87 -4.12 0.47 -0.84
C GLY A 87 -3.66 -0.95 -1.18
N MET A 88 -4.11 -1.49 -2.32
CA MET A 88 -3.64 -2.78 -2.85
C MET A 88 -2.15 -2.75 -3.20
N GLY A 89 -1.63 -1.65 -3.75
CA GLY A 89 -0.20 -1.53 -4.07
C GLY A 89 0.71 -1.71 -2.85
N VAL A 90 0.25 -1.34 -1.65
CA VAL A 90 0.99 -1.61 -0.39
C VAL A 90 1.07 -3.11 -0.12
N MET A 91 -0.05 -3.81 -0.30
CA MET A 91 -0.11 -5.27 -0.11
C MET A 91 0.74 -6.01 -1.16
N GLU A 92 0.65 -5.60 -2.43
CA GLU A 92 1.44 -6.15 -3.52
C GLU A 92 2.94 -5.94 -3.32
N THR A 93 3.34 -4.78 -2.78
CA THR A 93 4.74 -4.53 -2.41
C THR A 93 5.21 -5.52 -1.33
N GLY A 94 4.36 -5.79 -0.32
CA GLY A 94 4.64 -6.82 0.68
C GLY A 94 4.73 -8.22 0.07
N MET A 95 3.80 -8.59 -0.81
CA MET A 95 3.84 -9.87 -1.54
C MET A 95 5.12 -10.01 -2.35
N ALA A 96 5.52 -8.98 -3.10
CA ALA A 96 6.73 -9.00 -3.91
C ALA A 96 8.02 -9.20 -3.08
N TRP A 97 8.00 -8.82 -1.80
CA TRP A 97 9.16 -8.98 -0.91
C TRP A 97 9.21 -10.35 -0.23
N PHE A 98 8.06 -10.95 0.09
CA PHE A 98 8.00 -12.12 0.96
C PHE A 98 7.48 -13.39 0.30
N TRP A 99 6.72 -13.28 -0.79
CA TRP A 99 6.21 -14.46 -1.49
C TRP A 99 7.32 -15.01 -2.40
N PRO A 100 7.50 -16.34 -2.48
CA PRO A 100 8.50 -16.90 -3.37
C PRO A 100 8.09 -16.59 -4.80
N ILE A 101 9.03 -16.03 -5.55
CA ILE A 101 8.91 -15.88 -6.99
C ILE A 101 9.11 -17.30 -7.52
N GLY A 102 8.04 -17.93 -8.00
CA GLY A 102 8.06 -19.33 -8.42
C GLY A 102 9.20 -19.60 -9.41
N GLU A 103 9.97 -20.66 -9.16
CA GLU A 103 10.84 -21.33 -10.13
C GLU A 103 10.01 -22.11 -11.16
#